data_AF-A0A7S3W2W0-F1
#
_entry.id   AF-A0A7S3W2W0-F1
#
_cell.length_a   1.000
_cell.length_b   1.000
_cell.length_c   1.000
_cell.angle_alpha   90.00
_cell.angle_beta   90.00
_cell.angle_gamma   90.00
#
_symmetry.space_group_name_H-M   'P 1'
#
loop_
_entity.id
_entity.type
_entity.pdbx_description
1 polymer ?
#
loop_
_entity_poly.entity_id
_entity_poly.type
_entity_poly.pdbx_seq_one_letter_code
_entity_poly.pdbx_strand_id
1 'polypeptide(L)'
;WRSKWSGEVEKAKAGLQATLIIRHPENNKLYVNFDSEILTLIREAKCLSRIGIDIPESAKIVLLQEDKFKMYNNELQFVLKEYDRIVNKIRPNTKSLLVPHLEDLEYKLRPGMVTLTWTSMNIDGYLHHVHQGLAKLEQLIININDIMENRIENNLKTLSKTVLVDLPQDSHTYTLEEFVEMQENWISIE
;
A
#
# COMPACT_ATOMS: atom_id res chain seq x y z
N TRP A 1 -36.82 -19.95 17.24
CA TRP A 1 -36.02 -18.78 16.84
C TRP A 1 -34.68 -18.76 17.61
N ARG A 2 -34.68 -18.69 18.95
CA ARG A 2 -33.47 -18.67 19.80
C ARG A 2 -32.47 -19.80 19.51
N SER A 3 -32.94 -21.03 19.31
CA SER A 3 -32.08 -22.17 18.94
C SER A 3 -31.44 -22.02 17.55
N LYS A 4 -32.14 -21.39 16.58
CA LYS A 4 -31.57 -21.11 15.26
C LYS A 4 -30.50 -20.01 15.36
N TRP A 5 -30.81 -18.93 16.08
CA TRP A 5 -29.88 -17.84 16.33
C TRP A 5 -28.62 -18.30 17.09
N SER A 6 -28.75 -19.15 18.11
CA SER A 6 -27.60 -19.78 18.77
C SER A 6 -26.75 -20.60 17.80
N GLY A 7 -27.36 -21.29 16.84
CA GLY A 7 -26.64 -22.00 15.78
C GLY A 7 -25.89 -21.06 14.82
N GLU A 8 -26.45 -19.90 14.51
CA GLU A 8 -25.80 -18.87 13.69
C GLU A 8 -24.62 -18.21 14.42
N VAL A 9 -24.73 -17.98 15.73
CA VAL A 9 -23.62 -17.49 16.57
C VAL A 9 -22.44 -18.48 16.56
N GLU A 10 -22.70 -19.79 16.68
CA GLU A 10 -21.62 -20.79 16.63
C GLU A 10 -21.00 -20.89 15.23
N LYS A 11 -21.78 -20.73 14.16
CA LYS A 11 -21.24 -20.62 12.78
C LYS A 11 -20.37 -19.39 12.62
N ALA A 12 -20.80 -18.24 13.12
CA ALA A 12 -20.03 -17.00 13.06
C ALA A 12 -18.72 -17.09 13.85
N LYS A 13 -18.75 -17.75 15.01
CA LYS A 13 -17.55 -18.06 15.79
C LYS A 13 -16.58 -18.97 15.03
N ALA A 14 -17.08 -19.95 14.28
CA ALA A 14 -16.26 -20.74 13.36
C ALA A 14 -15.69 -19.88 12.23
N GLY A 15 -16.46 -18.91 11.71
CA GLY A 15 -15.99 -17.92 10.73
C GLY A 15 -14.80 -17.07 11.23
N LEU A 16 -14.73 -16.77 12.52
CA LEU A 16 -13.58 -16.07 13.13
C LEU A 16 -12.28 -16.91 13.16
N GLN A 17 -12.37 -18.22 12.91
CA GLN A 17 -11.18 -19.07 12.71
C GLN A 17 -10.63 -18.98 11.28
N ALA A 18 -11.30 -18.28 10.37
CA ALA A 18 -10.77 -18.01 9.05
C ALA A 18 -9.57 -17.05 9.13
N THR A 19 -8.70 -17.13 8.11
CA THR A 19 -7.51 -16.27 8.00
C THR A 19 -7.92 -14.81 7.79
N LEU A 20 -7.03 -13.86 8.10
CA LEU A 20 -7.33 -12.42 8.00
C LEU A 20 -7.44 -11.92 6.56
N ILE A 21 -6.64 -12.48 5.65
CA ILE A 21 -6.49 -12.03 4.27
C ILE A 21 -6.68 -13.22 3.33
N ILE A 22 -7.46 -13.01 2.26
CA ILE A 22 -7.58 -13.95 1.15
C ILE A 22 -7.00 -13.35 -0.13
N ARG A 23 -6.39 -14.19 -0.94
CA ARG A 23 -5.93 -13.85 -2.28
C ARG A 23 -6.96 -14.36 -3.28
N HIS A 24 -7.54 -13.46 -4.05
CA HIS A 24 -8.53 -13.85 -5.05
C HIS A 24 -7.84 -14.56 -6.23
N PRO A 25 -8.35 -15.73 -6.67
CA PRO A 25 -7.65 -16.62 -7.59
C PRO A 25 -7.44 -16.03 -8.99
N GLU A 26 -8.34 -15.17 -9.46
CA GLU A 26 -8.29 -14.64 -10.82
C GLU A 26 -7.45 -13.35 -10.98
N ASN A 27 -7.51 -12.45 -10.00
CA ASN A 27 -6.89 -11.12 -10.09
C ASN A 27 -5.65 -10.97 -9.20
N ASN A 28 -5.30 -12.00 -8.42
CA ASN A 28 -4.21 -12.00 -7.44
C ASN A 28 -4.27 -10.85 -6.41
N LYS A 29 -5.42 -10.17 -6.29
CA LYS A 29 -5.61 -9.09 -5.31
C LYS A 29 -5.90 -9.67 -3.94
N LEU A 30 -5.42 -8.96 -2.94
CA LEU A 30 -5.61 -9.28 -1.53
C LEU A 30 -6.88 -8.59 -1.03
N TYR A 31 -7.71 -9.34 -0.33
CA TYR A 31 -8.93 -8.85 0.31
C TYR A 31 -8.95 -9.25 1.79
N VAL A 32 -9.56 -8.40 2.61
CA VAL A 32 -9.83 -8.72 4.01
C VAL A 32 -10.92 -9.79 4.06
N ASN A 33 -10.62 -10.90 4.71
CA ASN A 33 -11.51 -12.05 4.83
C ASN A 33 -12.38 -11.92 6.08
N PHE A 34 -13.29 -10.95 6.08
CA PHE A 34 -14.18 -10.70 7.20
C PHE A 34 -15.63 -10.81 6.77
N ASP A 35 -16.39 -11.63 7.49
CA ASP A 35 -17.81 -11.83 7.21
C ASP A 35 -18.66 -10.73 7.85
N SER A 36 -19.41 -10.00 7.02
CA SER A 36 -20.35 -8.97 7.47
C SER A 36 -21.48 -9.53 8.34
N GLU A 37 -21.82 -10.82 8.21
CA GLU A 37 -22.80 -11.49 9.07
C GLU A 37 -22.39 -11.44 10.55
N ILE A 38 -21.09 -11.47 10.85
CA ILE A 38 -20.58 -11.38 12.22
C ILE A 38 -20.99 -10.04 12.87
N LEU A 39 -20.92 -8.93 12.13
CA LEU A 39 -21.34 -7.61 12.65
C LEU A 39 -22.86 -7.54 12.84
N THR A 40 -23.63 -8.21 11.98
CA THR A 40 -25.08 -8.30 12.12
C THR A 40 -25.45 -9.08 13.38
N LEU A 41 -24.83 -10.24 13.60
CA LEU A 41 -25.05 -11.07 14.79
C LEU A 41 -24.63 -10.36 16.09
N ILE A 42 -23.55 -9.59 16.05
CA ILE A 42 -23.13 -8.73 17.16
C ILE A 42 -24.21 -7.68 17.48
N ARG A 43 -24.78 -7.02 16.46
CA ARG A 43 -25.86 -6.04 16.64
C ARG A 43 -27.12 -6.70 17.22
N GLU A 44 -27.48 -7.88 16.75
CA GLU A 44 -28.59 -8.67 17.27
C GLU A 44 -28.35 -9.05 18.74
N ALA A 45 -27.17 -9.56 19.08
CA ALA A 45 -26.79 -9.89 20.46
C ALA A 45 -26.91 -8.66 21.39
N LYS A 46 -26.47 -7.49 20.93
CA LYS A 46 -26.62 -6.19 21.62
C LYS A 46 -28.09 -5.86 21.88
N CYS A 47 -28.96 -6.04 20.89
CA CYS A 47 -30.39 -5.80 21.01
C CYS A 47 -31.05 -6.75 22.02
N LEU A 48 -30.76 -8.05 21.91
CA LEU A 48 -31.28 -9.09 22.81
C LEU A 48 -30.86 -8.85 24.26
N SER A 49 -29.59 -8.50 24.48
CA SER A 49 -29.08 -8.15 25.81
C SER A 49 -29.82 -6.94 26.40
N ARG A 50 -30.12 -5.90 25.60
CA ARG A 50 -30.89 -4.72 26.04
C ARG A 50 -32.35 -5.03 26.39
N ILE A 51 -32.95 -6.00 25.71
CA ILE A 51 -34.35 -6.43 25.95
C ILE A 51 -34.42 -7.40 27.16
N GLY A 52 -33.29 -7.74 27.79
CA GLY A 52 -33.24 -8.64 28.94
C GLY A 52 -33.28 -10.12 28.59
N ILE A 53 -33.04 -10.46 27.32
CA ILE A 53 -32.96 -11.84 26.85
C ILE A 53 -31.52 -12.33 27.05
N ASP A 54 -31.35 -13.39 27.85
CA ASP A 54 -30.02 -13.98 28.07
C ASP A 54 -29.42 -14.54 26.76
N ILE A 55 -28.23 -14.08 26.41
CA ILE A 55 -27.51 -14.48 25.21
C ILE A 55 -26.45 -15.54 25.57
N PRO A 56 -26.14 -16.48 24.66
CA PRO A 56 -25.08 -17.47 24.85
C PRO A 56 -23.74 -16.82 25.20
N GLU A 57 -22.91 -17.52 25.97
CA GLU A 57 -21.59 -17.03 26.38
C GLU A 57 -20.68 -16.74 25.17
N SER A 58 -20.79 -17.54 24.10
CA SER A 58 -20.09 -17.29 22.84
C SER A 58 -20.46 -15.94 22.22
N ALA A 59 -21.74 -15.56 22.23
CA ALA A 59 -22.20 -14.27 21.76
C ALA A 59 -21.70 -13.11 22.65
N LYS A 60 -21.66 -13.30 23.98
CA LYS A 60 -21.14 -12.30 24.93
C LYS A 60 -19.66 -11.99 24.68
N ILE A 61 -18.84 -13.03 24.48
CA ILE A 61 -17.41 -12.87 24.21
C ILE A 61 -17.17 -12.11 22.89
N VAL A 62 -17.88 -12.48 21.82
CA VAL A 62 -17.76 -11.81 20.52
C VAL A 62 -18.25 -10.35 20.59
N LEU A 63 -19.31 -10.09 21.35
CA LEU A 63 -19.85 -8.75 21.59
C LEU A 63 -18.82 -7.82 22.25
N LEU A 64 -18.08 -8.32 23.24
CA LEU A 64 -17.03 -7.56 23.93
C LEU A 64 -15.85 -7.21 23.01
N GLN A 65 -15.65 -7.97 21.94
CA GLN A 65 -14.55 -7.78 20.98
C GLN A 65 -14.97 -7.02 19.72
N GLU A 66 -16.23 -6.56 19.62
CA GLU A 66 -16.75 -5.85 18.44
C GLU A 66 -15.85 -4.68 17.99
N ASP A 67 -15.45 -3.83 18.93
CA ASP A 67 -14.66 -2.65 18.61
C ASP A 67 -13.28 -3.03 18.06
N LYS A 68 -12.68 -4.12 18.58
CA LYS A 68 -11.43 -4.67 18.07
C LYS A 68 -11.59 -5.21 16.65
N PHE A 69 -12.64 -6.00 16.39
CA PHE A 69 -12.89 -6.53 15.05
C PHE A 69 -13.10 -5.43 14.01
N LYS A 70 -13.85 -4.38 14.36
CA LYS A 70 -14.04 -3.23 13.48
C LYS A 70 -12.73 -2.49 13.21
N MET A 71 -11.94 -2.26 14.26
CA MET A 71 -10.64 -1.62 14.13
C MET A 71 -9.72 -2.43 13.21
N TYR A 72 -9.56 -3.73 13.45
CA TYR A 72 -8.71 -4.59 12.61
C TYR A 72 -9.22 -4.69 11.18
N ASN A 73 -10.53 -4.76 10.96
CA ASN A 73 -11.10 -4.76 9.62
C ASN A 73 -10.74 -3.47 8.86
N ASN A 74 -10.96 -2.31 9.49
CA ASN A 74 -10.64 -1.01 8.89
C ASN A 74 -9.14 -0.87 8.62
N GLU A 75 -8.29 -1.25 9.57
CA GLU A 75 -6.83 -1.20 9.44
C GLU A 75 -6.32 -2.11 8.32
N LEU A 76 -6.77 -3.37 8.28
CA LEU A 76 -6.40 -4.29 7.19
C LEU A 76 -6.87 -3.77 5.84
N GLN A 77 -8.09 -3.23 5.77
CA GLN A 77 -8.62 -2.68 4.52
C GLN A 77 -7.83 -1.45 4.06
N PHE A 78 -7.40 -0.60 5.00
CA PHE A 78 -6.52 0.52 4.72
C PHE A 78 -5.16 0.06 4.21
N VAL A 79 -4.49 -0.87 4.91
CA VAL A 79 -3.18 -1.40 4.52
C VAL A 79 -3.22 -2.02 3.11
N LEU A 80 -4.25 -2.79 2.78
CA LEU A 80 -4.37 -3.42 1.46
C LEU A 80 -4.62 -2.39 0.35
N LYS A 81 -5.39 -1.32 0.62
CA LYS A 81 -5.57 -0.20 -0.31
C LYS A 81 -4.28 0.58 -0.53
N GLU A 82 -3.55 0.86 0.55
CA GLU A 82 -2.27 1.56 0.49
C GLU A 82 -1.22 0.73 -0.26
N TYR A 83 -1.21 -0.60 -0.07
CA TYR A 83 -0.40 -1.50 -0.87
C TYR A 83 -0.67 -1.37 -2.37
N ASP A 84 -1.94 -1.47 -2.80
CA ASP A 84 -2.31 -1.31 -4.21
C ASP A 84 -1.92 0.09 -4.73
N ARG A 85 -2.15 1.14 -3.92
CA ARG A 85 -1.76 2.52 -4.25
C ARG A 85 -0.25 2.65 -4.48
N ILE A 86 0.56 2.10 -3.58
CA ILE A 86 2.02 2.21 -3.63
C ILE A 86 2.58 1.39 -4.81
N VAL A 87 2.05 0.18 -5.04
CA VAL A 87 2.44 -0.65 -6.18
C VAL A 87 2.11 0.03 -7.51
N ASN A 88 0.96 0.73 -7.60
CA ASN A 88 0.58 1.48 -8.79
C ASN A 88 1.41 2.75 -9.04
N LYS A 89 2.15 3.26 -8.04
CA LYS A 89 3.11 4.38 -8.22
C LYS A 89 4.44 3.93 -8.84
N ILE A 90 4.68 2.62 -8.97
CA ILE A 90 5.93 2.09 -9.48
C ILE A 90 6.01 2.29 -11.00
N ARG A 91 7.04 3.03 -11.44
CA ARG A 91 7.35 3.18 -12.87
C ARG A 91 7.79 1.83 -13.45
N PRO A 92 7.41 1.48 -14.70
CA PRO A 92 7.82 0.21 -15.33
C PRO A 92 9.34 0.01 -15.31
N ASN A 93 10.09 1.09 -15.50
CA ASN A 93 11.55 1.08 -15.62
C ASN A 93 12.25 0.77 -14.30
N THR A 94 11.62 1.06 -13.15
CA THR A 94 12.19 0.83 -11.81
C THR A 94 11.64 -0.42 -11.14
N LYS A 95 10.70 -1.12 -11.80
CA LYS A 95 10.04 -2.32 -11.26
C LYS A 95 11.03 -3.42 -10.88
N SER A 96 12.04 -3.67 -11.71
CA SER A 96 13.08 -4.70 -11.47
C SER A 96 13.85 -4.46 -10.16
N LEU A 97 14.12 -3.19 -9.82
CA LEU A 97 14.83 -2.81 -8.59
C LEU A 97 13.97 -3.03 -7.33
N LEU A 98 12.64 -2.95 -7.47
CA LEU A 98 11.69 -3.03 -6.37
C LEU A 98 11.21 -4.45 -6.07
N VAL A 99 11.46 -5.43 -6.96
CA VAL A 99 11.08 -6.84 -6.78
C VAL A 99 11.46 -7.38 -5.40
N PRO A 100 12.73 -7.30 -4.93
CA PRO A 100 13.09 -7.87 -3.62
C PRO A 100 12.35 -7.19 -2.45
N HIS A 101 12.04 -5.90 -2.56
CA HIS A 101 11.29 -5.18 -1.54
C HIS A 101 9.80 -5.53 -1.55
N LEU A 102 9.23 -5.83 -2.72
CA LEU A 102 7.87 -6.33 -2.84
C LEU A 102 7.74 -7.75 -2.27
N GLU A 103 8.70 -8.62 -2.55
CA GLU A 103 8.75 -9.98 -1.98
C GLU A 103 8.88 -9.96 -0.46
N ASP A 104 9.72 -9.07 0.09
CA ASP A 104 9.85 -8.87 1.54
C ASP A 104 8.53 -8.41 2.17
N LEU A 105 7.77 -7.54 1.51
CA LEU A 105 6.43 -7.13 1.97
C LEU A 105 5.41 -8.26 1.84
N GLU A 106 5.46 -9.05 0.78
CA GLU A 106 4.59 -10.23 0.60
C GLU A 106 4.87 -11.30 1.68
N TYR A 107 6.14 -11.47 2.07
CA TYR A 107 6.52 -12.32 3.20
C TYR A 107 5.93 -11.80 4.52
N LYS A 108 5.95 -10.49 4.74
CA LYS A 108 5.30 -9.86 5.91
C LYS A 108 3.79 -10.02 5.91
N LEU A 109 3.14 -10.06 4.74
CA LEU A 109 1.70 -10.27 4.60
C LEU A 109 1.29 -11.73 4.79
N ARG A 110 2.19 -12.69 4.48
CA ARG A 110 1.93 -14.14 4.50
C ARG A 110 1.33 -14.69 5.80
N PRO A 111 1.73 -14.25 7.01
CA PRO A 111 1.06 -14.68 8.24
C PRO A 111 -0.45 -14.38 8.24
N GLY A 112 -0.88 -13.24 7.71
CA GLY A 112 -2.30 -12.89 7.58
C GLY A 112 -3.09 -13.78 6.62
N MET A 113 -2.40 -14.48 5.71
CA MET A 113 -3.02 -15.36 4.72
C MET A 113 -3.08 -16.83 5.16
N VAL A 114 -2.20 -17.26 6.07
CA VAL A 114 -1.99 -18.69 6.36
C VAL A 114 -2.16 -19.03 7.84
N THR A 115 -1.66 -18.20 8.75
CA THR A 115 -1.53 -18.56 10.18
C THR A 115 -2.39 -17.72 11.11
N LEU A 116 -2.54 -16.43 10.83
CA LEU A 116 -3.33 -15.52 11.66
C LEU A 116 -4.80 -15.59 11.29
N THR A 117 -5.61 -15.77 12.31
CA THR A 117 -7.07 -15.78 12.27
C THR A 117 -7.63 -14.61 13.06
N TRP A 118 -8.91 -14.30 12.92
CA TRP A 118 -9.54 -13.19 13.66
C TRP A 118 -9.51 -13.37 15.19
N THR A 119 -9.37 -14.60 15.67
CA THR A 119 -9.21 -14.91 17.11
C THR A 119 -7.77 -14.77 17.62
N SER A 120 -6.81 -14.45 16.74
CA SER A 120 -5.40 -14.36 17.11
C SER A 120 -5.12 -13.16 18.01
N MET A 121 -4.32 -13.34 19.06
CA MET A 121 -3.97 -12.26 19.99
C MET A 121 -2.92 -11.29 19.41
N ASN A 122 -2.17 -11.68 18.38
CA ASN A 122 -1.04 -10.91 17.86
C ASN A 122 -1.36 -10.14 16.56
N ILE A 123 -2.62 -9.75 16.35
CA ILE A 123 -3.02 -9.00 15.14
C ILE A 123 -2.42 -7.59 15.18
N ASP A 124 -2.37 -6.93 16.35
CA ASP A 124 -1.78 -5.60 16.51
C ASP A 124 -0.30 -5.57 16.09
N GLY A 125 0.51 -6.54 16.57
CA GLY A 125 1.92 -6.63 16.22
C GLY A 125 2.14 -6.91 14.74
N TYR A 126 1.28 -7.76 14.15
CA TYR A 126 1.27 -8.01 12.72
C TYR A 126 0.97 -6.74 11.91
N LEU A 127 -0.09 -6.02 12.25
CA LEU A 127 -0.48 -4.77 11.60
C LEU A 127 0.66 -3.75 11.68
N HIS A 128 1.27 -3.58 12.85
CA HIS A 128 2.40 -2.68 13.02
C HIS A 128 3.58 -3.05 12.12
N HIS A 129 3.89 -4.35 12.02
CA HIS A 129 4.99 -4.82 11.18
C HIS A 129 4.73 -4.58 9.68
N VAL A 130 3.49 -4.81 9.23
CA VAL A 130 3.09 -4.55 7.84
C VAL A 130 3.10 -3.05 7.54
N HIS A 131 2.56 -2.21 8.45
CA HIS A 131 2.60 -0.75 8.33
C HIS A 131 4.03 -0.21 8.21
N GLN A 132 4.96 -0.70 9.04
CA GLN A 132 6.37 -0.32 8.93
C GLN A 132 6.99 -0.75 7.60
N GLY A 133 6.69 -1.96 7.13
CA GLY A 133 7.17 -2.45 5.83
C GLY A 133 6.65 -1.59 4.68
N LEU A 134 5.37 -1.22 4.74
CA LEU A 134 4.71 -0.40 3.75
C LEU A 134 5.27 1.04 3.71
N ALA A 135 5.47 1.66 4.88
CA ALA A 135 6.08 2.98 4.99
C ALA A 135 7.50 3.02 4.42
N LYS A 136 8.31 1.98 4.69
CA LYS A 136 9.66 1.86 4.12
C LYS A 136 9.63 1.74 2.60
N LEU A 137 8.71 0.92 2.06
CA LEU A 137 8.54 0.77 0.61
C LEU A 137 8.10 2.08 -0.05
N GLU A 138 7.16 2.80 0.55
CA GLU A 138 6.69 4.08 0.04
C GLU A 138 7.82 5.12 -0.01
N GLN A 139 8.60 5.27 1.07
CA GLN A 139 9.74 6.18 1.10
C GLN A 139 10.76 5.85 0.02
N LEU A 140 11.04 4.56 -0.18
CA LEU A 140 11.98 4.11 -1.19
C LEU A 140 11.46 4.41 -2.62
N ILE A 141 10.18 4.22 -2.89
CA ILE A 141 9.57 4.58 -4.18
C ILE A 141 9.59 6.09 -4.42
N ILE A 142 9.29 6.89 -3.41
CA ILE A 142 9.36 8.36 -3.49
C ILE A 142 10.78 8.79 -3.86
N ASN A 143 11.80 8.28 -3.15
CA ASN A 143 13.19 8.62 -3.41
C ASN A 143 13.65 8.18 -4.82
N ILE A 144 13.26 7.00 -5.27
CA ILE A 144 13.59 6.54 -6.62
C ILE A 144 12.94 7.44 -7.68
N ASN A 145 11.66 7.78 -7.51
CA ASN A 145 10.96 8.63 -8.46
C ASN A 145 11.58 10.04 -8.51
N ASP A 146 11.97 10.60 -7.36
CA ASP A 146 12.66 11.89 -7.28
C ASP A 146 14.01 11.88 -8.01
N ILE A 147 14.82 10.84 -7.80
CA ILE A 147 16.11 10.70 -8.52
C ILE A 147 15.88 10.60 -10.03
N MET A 148 14.90 9.80 -10.46
CA MET A 148 14.60 9.63 -11.89
C MET A 148 14.13 10.94 -12.54
N GLU A 149 13.17 11.65 -11.92
CA GLU A 149 12.60 12.88 -12.48
C GLU A 149 13.57 14.06 -12.38
N ASN A 150 14.07 14.33 -11.16
CA ASN A 150 14.78 15.58 -10.89
C ASN A 150 16.26 15.49 -11.17
N ARG A 151 16.90 14.33 -10.98
CA ARG A 151 18.35 14.20 -11.17
C ARG A 151 18.74 13.62 -12.51
N ILE A 152 17.90 12.81 -13.14
CA ILE A 152 18.20 12.20 -14.44
C ILE A 152 17.48 12.95 -15.55
N GLU A 153 16.15 12.95 -15.57
CA GLU A 153 15.39 13.53 -16.68
C GLU A 153 15.61 15.05 -16.82
N ASN A 154 15.61 15.81 -15.72
CA ASN A 154 15.85 17.26 -15.79
C ASN A 154 17.28 17.61 -16.22
N ASN A 155 18.29 16.88 -15.75
CA ASN A 155 19.67 17.10 -16.17
C ASN A 155 19.87 16.74 -17.65
N LEU A 156 19.29 15.63 -18.11
CA LEU A 156 19.31 15.26 -19.53
C LEU A 156 18.60 16.29 -20.41
N LYS A 157 17.45 16.83 -19.96
CA LYS A 157 16.76 17.92 -20.66
C LYS A 157 17.58 19.19 -20.71
N THR A 158 18.32 19.49 -19.65
CA THR A 158 19.21 20.66 -19.59
C THR A 158 20.35 20.48 -20.58
N LEU A 159 21.05 19.34 -20.55
CA LEU A 159 22.10 18.98 -21.50
C LEU A 159 21.61 18.94 -22.96
N SER A 160 20.37 18.54 -23.21
CA SER A 160 19.80 18.58 -24.57
C SER A 160 19.55 20.00 -25.07
N LYS A 161 19.43 20.99 -24.18
CA LYS A 161 19.16 22.39 -24.52
C LYS A 161 20.42 23.24 -24.50
N THR A 162 21.56 22.71 -24.02
CA THR A 162 22.82 23.45 -24.06
C THR A 162 23.25 23.63 -25.51
N VAL A 163 23.44 24.89 -25.90
CA VAL A 163 23.93 25.27 -27.22
C VAL A 163 25.45 25.13 -27.18
N LEU A 164 25.96 24.07 -27.79
CA LEU A 164 27.40 23.77 -27.80
C LEU A 164 28.21 24.73 -28.68
N VAL A 165 27.55 25.36 -29.65
CA VAL A 165 28.16 26.30 -30.60
C VAL A 165 27.23 27.48 -30.78
N ASP A 166 27.72 28.67 -30.47
CA ASP A 166 26.98 29.90 -30.78
C ASP A 166 27.19 30.20 -32.27
N LEU A 167 26.12 30.05 -33.06
CA LEU A 167 26.16 30.32 -34.49
C LEU A 167 25.61 31.72 -34.73
N PRO A 168 26.41 32.64 -35.30
CA PRO A 168 25.98 34.00 -35.54
C PRO A 168 24.82 33.98 -36.56
N GLN A 169 23.69 34.57 -36.18
CA GLN A 169 22.49 34.64 -37.04
C GLN A 169 22.57 35.79 -38.05
N ASP A 170 23.58 36.65 -37.91
CA ASP A 170 23.77 37.82 -38.76
C ASP A 170 24.45 37.44 -40.08
N SER A 171 24.15 38.16 -41.16
CA SER A 171 24.69 37.88 -42.50
C SER A 171 26.18 38.25 -42.68
N HIS A 172 26.89 38.46 -41.57
CA HIS A 172 28.30 38.84 -41.55
C HIS A 172 29.18 37.61 -41.79
N THR A 173 30.21 37.77 -42.62
CA THR A 173 31.22 36.74 -42.83
C THR A 173 32.31 36.90 -41.77
N TYR A 174 32.58 35.83 -41.03
CA TYR A 174 33.64 35.79 -40.02
C TYR A 174 34.89 35.11 -40.58
N THR A 175 36.06 35.63 -40.23
CA THR A 175 37.31 34.89 -40.41
C THR A 175 37.42 33.75 -39.39
N LEU A 176 38.30 32.78 -39.64
CA LEU A 176 38.47 31.63 -38.74
C LEU A 176 38.90 32.06 -37.34
N GLU A 177 39.76 33.07 -37.25
CA GLU A 177 40.30 33.63 -36.01
C GLU A 177 39.21 34.35 -35.20
N GLU A 178 38.39 35.18 -35.86
CA GLU A 178 37.26 35.88 -35.22
C GLU A 178 36.17 34.92 -34.70
N PHE A 179 35.90 33.83 -35.43
CA PHE A 179 34.94 32.82 -34.99
C PHE A 179 35.44 32.04 -33.77
N VAL A 180 36.73 31.71 -33.73
CA VAL A 180 37.34 31.03 -32.57
C VAL A 180 37.32 31.93 -31.35
N GLU A 181 37.66 33.22 -31.48
CA GLU A 181 37.64 34.17 -30.37
C GLU A 181 36.20 34.41 -29.85
N MET A 182 35.21 34.49 -30.74
CA MET A 182 33.79 34.58 -30.36
C MET A 182 33.35 33.35 -29.55
N GLN A 183 33.75 32.15 -29.99
CA GLN A 183 33.36 30.90 -29.34
C GLN A 183 34.10 30.69 -28.00
N GLU A 184 35.37 31.09 -27.89
CA GLU A 184 36.11 31.08 -26.62
C GLU A 184 35.48 32.02 -25.59
N ASN A 185 35.07 33.22 -26.01
CA ASN A 185 34.35 34.16 -25.15
C ASN A 185 33.01 33.57 -24.68
N TRP A 186 32.24 32.95 -25.57
CA TRP A 186 30.98 32.29 -25.22
C TRP A 186 31.17 31.18 -24.17
N ILE A 187 32.16 30.30 -24.37
CA ILE A 187 32.47 29.20 -23.45
C ILE A 187 32.97 29.71 -22.09
N SER A 188 33.60 30.89 -22.04
CA SER A 188 34.15 31.46 -20.79
C SER A 188 33.12 32.17 -19.90
N ILE A 189 31.95 32.51 -20.45
CA ILE A 189 30.88 33.29 -19.78
C ILE A 189 29.80 32.37 -19.17
N GLU A 190 29.70 31.12 -19.65
CA GLU A 190 28.75 30.09 -19.19
C GLU A 190 29.37 29.15 -18.13
#